data_AF-A0A838G0Q5-F1
#
_entry.id   AF-A0A838G0Q5-F1
#
_cell.length_a   1.000
_cell.length_b   1.000
_cell.length_c   1.000
_cell.angle_alpha   90.00
_cell.angle_beta   90.00
_cell.angle_gamma   90.00
#
_symmetry.space_group_name_H-M   'P 1'
#
loop_
_entity.id
_entity.type
_entity.pdbx_description
1 polymer ?
#
loop_
_entity_poly.entity_id
_entity_poly.type
_entity_poly.pdbx_seq_one_letter_code
_entity_poly.pdbx_strand_id
1 'polypeptide(L)' 'MTDVTPEEPNSTGHAEVDAALLTLEDLSGRPVEEHVAVFVAVHDQLRDVLSDPGTAALG' A
#
# COMPACT_ATOMS: atom_id res chain seq x y z
N MET A 1 -26.54 -7.72 -7.12
CA MET A 1 -25.83 -6.44 -6.98
C MET A 1 -25.27 -6.44 -5.57
N THR A 2 -24.03 -6.92 -5.39
CA THR A 2 -23.40 -6.94 -4.07
C THR A 2 -23.18 -5.49 -3.66
N ASP A 3 -23.80 -5.09 -2.56
CA ASP A 3 -23.48 -3.88 -1.83
C ASP A 3 -22.08 -4.07 -1.26
N VAL A 4 -21.08 -3.47 -1.93
CA VAL A 4 -19.73 -3.39 -1.38
C VAL A 4 -19.80 -2.29 -0.34
N THR A 5 -20.10 -2.67 0.91
CA THR A 5 -19.86 -1.79 2.05
C THR A 5 -18.36 -1.47 2.03
N PRO A 6 -17.93 -0.19 2.06
CA PRO A 6 -16.50 0.12 2.11
C PRO A 6 -15.96 -0.46 3.43
N GLU A 7 -15.29 -1.62 3.37
CA GLU A 7 -14.47 -2.10 4.48
C GLU A 7 -13.47 -0.99 4.78
N GLU A 8 -13.45 -0.51 6.03
CA GLU A 8 -12.35 0.34 6.46
C GLU A 8 -11.04 -0.37 6.13
N PRO A 9 -10.03 0.32 5.56
CA PRO A 9 -8.81 -0.34 5.11
C PRO A 9 -8.23 -1.13 6.27
N ASN A 10 -8.32 -2.45 6.18
CA ASN A 10 -7.80 -3.35 7.20
C ASN A 10 -6.29 -3.09 7.32
N SER A 11 -5.88 -2.43 8.40
CA SER A 11 -4.46 -2.18 8.69
C SER A 11 -3.72 -3.50 8.72
N THR A 12 -2.57 -3.53 8.05
CA THR A 12 -1.71 -4.72 7.95
C THR A 12 -0.93 -4.99 9.24
N GLY A 13 -1.05 -4.11 10.23
CA GLY A 13 -0.26 -4.14 11.47
C GLY A 13 1.19 -3.71 11.28
N HIS A 14 1.60 -3.36 10.07
CA HIS A 14 2.95 -2.92 9.73
C HIS A 14 2.90 -1.46 9.28
N ALA A 15 3.41 -0.55 10.13
CA ALA A 15 3.30 0.89 9.90
C ALA A 15 3.88 1.34 8.54
N GLU A 16 4.97 0.71 8.10
CA GLU A 16 5.62 1.03 6.81
C GLU A 16 4.79 0.57 5.61
N VAL A 17 4.11 -0.58 5.73
CA VAL A 17 3.19 -1.11 4.70
C VAL A 17 1.92 -0.26 4.66
N ASP A 18 1.36 0.07 5.82
CA ASP A 18 0.15 0.90 5.91
C ASP A 18 0.37 2.30 5.32
N ALA A 19 1.54 2.92 5.56
CA ALA A 19 1.90 4.20 4.95
C ALA A 19 2.03 4.10 3.42
N ALA A 20 2.58 3.00 2.90
CA ALA A 20 2.68 2.76 1.46
C ALA A 20 1.28 2.60 0.82
N LEU A 21 0.37 1.92 1.50
CA LEU A 21 -1.02 1.72 1.04
C LEU A 21 -1.84 3.02 1.07
N LEU A 22 -1.69 3.85 2.10
CA LEU A 22 -2.33 5.18 2.17
C LEU A 22 -1.94 6.07 0.97
N THR A 23 -0.72 5.91 0.45
CA THR A 23 -0.26 6.64 -0.75
C THR A 23 -1.06 6.26 -2.00
N LEU A 24 -1.62 5.05 -2.06
CA LEU A 24 -2.48 4.61 -3.16
C LEU A 24 -3.91 5.16 -3.05
N GLU A 25 -4.41 5.45 -1.84
CA GLU A 25 -5.74 6.03 -1.65
C GLU A 25 -5.84 7.45 -2.25
N ASP A 26 -4.75 8.20 -2.18
CA ASP A 26 -4.62 9.56 -2.73
C ASP A 26 -4.60 9.60 -4.28
N LEU A 27 -4.37 8.46 -4.95
CA LEU A 27 -4.32 8.39 -6.42
C LEU A 27 -5.64 8.74 -7.10
N SER A 28 -6.77 8.53 -6.42
CA SER A 28 -8.11 8.80 -6.96
C SER A 28 -8.30 10.27 -7.39
N GLY A 29 -7.55 11.21 -6.81
CA GLY A 29 -7.55 12.63 -7.16
C GLY A 29 -6.50 13.06 -8.20
N ARG A 30 -5.66 12.15 -8.69
CA ARG A 30 -4.48 12.46 -9.52
C ARG A 30 -4.66 12.07 -10.99
N PRO A 31 -3.95 12.74 -11.93
CA PRO A 31 -3.93 12.34 -13.33
C PRO A 31 -3.40 10.91 -13.51
N VAL A 32 -4.01 10.16 -14.42
CA VAL A 32 -3.64 8.75 -14.70
C VAL A 32 -2.18 8.61 -15.12
N GLU A 33 -1.61 9.61 -15.79
CA GLU A 33 -0.19 9.61 -16.19
C GLU A 33 0.76 9.56 -14.98
N GLU A 34 0.33 10.08 -13.83
CA GLU A 34 1.11 10.06 -12.59
C GLU A 34 0.98 8.76 -11.81
N HIS A 35 -0.07 7.96 -12.06
CA HIS A 35 -0.36 6.75 -11.29
C HIS A 35 0.79 5.74 -11.40
N VAL A 36 1.38 5.61 -12.60
CA VAL A 36 2.48 4.67 -12.84
C VAL A 36 3.68 4.97 -11.94
N ALA A 37 4.06 6.24 -11.82
CA ALA A 37 5.19 6.64 -10.98
C ALA A 37 4.94 6.33 -9.50
N VAL A 38 3.70 6.54 -9.04
CA VAL A 38 3.29 6.23 -7.66
C VAL A 38 3.25 4.73 -7.41
N PHE A 39 2.70 3.94 -8.34
CA PHE A 39 2.69 2.49 -8.21
C PHE A 39 4.09 1.90 -8.13
N VAL A 40 5.03 2.41 -8.94
CA VAL A 40 6.44 1.98 -8.88
C VAL A 40 7.07 2.34 -7.53
N ALA A 41 6.86 3.56 -7.04
CA ALA A 41 7.39 3.98 -5.75
C ALA A 41 6.84 3.14 -4.58
N VAL A 42 5.53 2.89 -4.56
CA VAL A 42 4.88 2.03 -3.55
C VAL A 42 5.38 0.59 -3.66
N HIS A 43 5.53 0.06 -4.87
CA HIS A 43 6.06 -1.28 -5.08
C HIS A 43 7.48 -1.43 -4.54
N ASP A 44 8.36 -0.47 -4.82
CA ASP A 44 9.75 -0.51 -4.33
C ASP A 44 9.81 -0.39 -2.80
N GLN A 45 9.00 0.49 -2.21
CA GLN A 45 8.88 0.59 -0.74
C GLN A 45 8.41 -0.73 -0.12
N LEU A 46 7.36 -1.35 -0.65
CA LEU A 46 6.86 -2.63 -0.15
C LEU A 46 7.89 -3.75 -0.32
N ARG A 47 8.62 -3.75 -1.44
CA ARG A 47 9.69 -4.71 -1.69
C ARG A 47 10.80 -4.58 -0.65
N ASP A 48 11.18 -3.36 -0.29
CA ASP A 48 12.24 -3.11 0.70
C ASP A 48 11.81 -3.62 2.08
N VAL A 49 10.58 -3.32 2.51
CA VAL A 49 10.01 -3.81 3.78
C VAL A 49 9.99 -5.34 3.84
N LEU A 50 9.59 -5.99 2.74
CA LEU A 50 9.54 -7.45 2.66
C LEU A 50 10.91 -8.12 2.51
N SER A 51 11.91 -7.36 2.04
CA SER A 51 13.29 -7.84 1.93
C SER A 51 14.07 -7.69 3.23
N ASP A 52 13.53 -6.94 4.21
CA ASP A 52 14.14 -6.80 5.52
C ASP A 52 14.03 -8.12 6.32
N PRO A 53 15.15 -8.70 6.78
CA PRO A 53 15.17 -9.95 7.53
C PRO A 53 14.48 -9.86 8.91
N GLY A 54 14.20 -8.66 9.42
CA GLY A 54 13.44 -8.43 10.65
C GLY A 54 11.93 -8.68 10.50
N THR A 55 11.39 -8.52 9.29
CA THR A 55 9.97 -8.79 8.98
C THR A 55 9.67 -10.30 8.93
N ALA A 56 10.66 -11.13 8.60
CA ALA A 56 10.53 -12.59 8.56
C ALA A 56 10.59 -13.28 9.94
N ALA A 57 11.00 -12.57 11.00
CA ALA A 57 11.26 -13.14 12.32
C ALA A 57 10.05 -13.10 13.29
N LEU A 58 8.89 -12.59 12.87
CA LEU A 58 7.66 -12.49 13.66
C LEU A 58 6.54 -13.44 13.19
N GLY A 59 6.87 -14.54 12.51
CA GLY A 59 5.94 -15.58 12.07
C GLY A 59 6.07 -16.88 12.85
#